data_AF-A0A914RHB0-F1
#
_entry.id   AF-A0A914RHB0-F1
#
_cell.length_a   1.000
_cell.length_b   1.000
_cell.length_c   1.000
_cell.angle_alpha   90.00
_cell.angle_beta   90.00
_cell.angle_gamma   90.00
#
_symmetry.space_group_name_H-M   'P 1'
#
loop_
_entity.id
_entity.type
_entity.pdbx_description
1 polymer ?
#
loop_
_entity_poly.entity_id
_entity_poly.type
_entity_poly.pdbx_seq_one_letter_code
_entity_poly.pdbx_strand_id
1 'polypeptide(L)'
;MVRKFIGNSRCTEPMSKGEGKFSLTRYYYDAVRTMCFMFSYFGMKGNANNFLTKEACELECPVWINPCMIGEPLLGADRRPQQCHQKSLCPEEYFCHIGYNDSTTVCCPSIGLGGNENNFLLRDHCENTCPVWTNPCNNGEPILLSNNHPKLCNPSEADSCPSTHWCHPGKLLLYVLKS
;
A
#
# COMPACT_ATOMS: atom_id res chain seq x y z
N MET A 1 8.97 31.51 -2.46
CA MET A 1 9.86 31.82 -1.31
C MET A 1 10.79 30.63 -1.11
N VAL A 2 12.05 30.73 -1.50
CA VAL A 2 13.05 29.67 -1.29
C VAL A 2 13.51 29.80 0.16
N ARG A 3 13.16 28.85 1.04
CA ARG A 3 13.62 28.86 2.44
C ARG A 3 15.13 28.61 2.44
N LYS A 4 15.87 29.65 2.82
CA LYS A 4 17.32 29.64 3.02
C LYS A 4 17.63 28.65 4.16
N PHE A 5 18.21 27.50 3.82
CA PHE A 5 18.73 26.53 4.79
C PHE A 5 19.93 27.16 5.50
N ILE A 6 19.69 27.84 6.62
CA ILE A 6 20.74 28.03 7.63
C ILE A 6 21.01 26.63 8.18
N GLY A 7 22.23 26.12 8.01
CA GLY A 7 22.62 24.79 8.47
C GLY A 7 22.21 24.58 9.92
N ASN A 8 21.16 23.77 10.12
CA ASN A 8 20.67 23.43 11.45
C ASN A 8 21.69 22.46 12.06
N SER A 9 22.58 22.95 12.92
CA SER A 9 23.67 22.18 13.53
C SER A 9 23.19 20.89 14.17
N ARG A 10 21.94 20.86 14.65
CA ARG A 10 21.25 19.70 15.23
C ARG A 10 21.21 18.50 14.29
N CYS A 11 20.98 18.72 13.00
CA CYS A 11 20.86 17.63 12.01
C CYS A 11 22.22 17.10 11.52
N THR A 12 23.32 17.72 11.97
CA THR A 12 24.68 17.29 11.63
C THR A 12 25.42 16.65 12.80
N GLU A 13 24.87 16.75 14.01
CA GLU A 13 25.44 16.12 15.20
C GLU A 13 25.19 14.59 15.21
N PRO A 14 26.11 13.79 15.77
CA PRO A 14 25.89 12.35 15.90
C PRO A 14 24.81 12.03 16.94
N MET A 15 24.25 10.83 16.90
CA MET A 15 23.38 10.34 18.00
C MET A 15 24.17 10.27 19.31
N SER A 16 23.62 10.84 20.39
CA SER A 16 24.21 10.79 21.73
C SER A 16 23.21 10.29 22.78
N LYS A 17 23.48 9.10 23.34
CA LYS A 17 22.69 8.54 24.46
C LYS A 17 22.80 9.36 25.74
N GLY A 18 23.84 10.19 25.86
CA GLY A 18 24.13 10.94 27.08
C GLY A 18 24.43 10.04 28.28
N GLU A 19 24.17 10.58 29.47
CA GLU A 19 24.40 9.94 30.76
C GLU A 19 23.14 10.01 31.63
N GLY A 20 23.06 9.15 32.65
CA GLY A 20 21.98 9.14 33.64
C GLY A 20 21.45 7.74 33.93
N LYS A 21 20.30 7.67 34.59
CA LYS A 21 19.64 6.42 35.01
C LYS A 21 18.29 6.19 34.33
N PHE A 22 17.87 7.12 33.48
CA PHE A 22 16.60 7.01 32.76
C PHE A 22 16.80 6.27 31.44
N SER A 23 15.72 5.78 30.86
CA SER A 23 15.70 5.26 29.48
C SER A 23 14.52 5.91 28.77
N LEU A 24 14.77 7.08 28.19
CA LEU A 24 13.76 7.90 27.55
C LEU A 24 13.78 7.65 26.04
N THR A 25 12.64 7.28 25.48
CA THR A 25 12.48 7.16 24.03
C THR A 25 12.58 8.54 23.38
N ARG A 26 13.54 8.70 22.46
CA ARG A 26 13.79 9.92 21.69
C ARG A 26 14.06 9.57 20.24
N TYR A 27 14.08 10.58 19.37
CA TYR A 27 14.41 10.45 17.96
C TYR A 27 15.66 11.26 17.62
N TYR A 28 16.50 10.73 16.74
CA TYR A 28 17.63 11.44 16.16
C TYR A 28 17.60 11.33 14.65
N TYR A 29 18.15 12.33 13.97
CA TYR A 29 18.33 12.33 12.53
C TYR A 29 19.64 11.64 12.15
N ASP A 30 19.56 10.61 11.32
CA ASP A 30 20.70 9.97 10.69
C ASP A 30 20.95 10.62 9.33
N ALA A 31 22.00 11.44 9.21
CA ALA A 31 22.33 12.16 7.99
C ALA A 31 22.78 11.25 6.83
N VAL A 32 23.22 10.02 7.11
CA VAL A 32 23.61 9.06 6.07
C VAL A 32 22.37 8.49 5.39
N ARG A 33 21.37 8.14 6.20
CA ARG A 33 20.09 7.58 5.75
C ARG A 33 19.06 8.66 5.43
N THR A 34 19.34 9.90 5.81
CA THR A 34 18.43 11.05 5.71
C THR A 34 17.07 10.78 6.35
N MET A 35 17.06 10.11 7.51
CA MET A 35 15.84 9.64 8.18
C MET A 35 15.96 9.79 9.69
N CYS A 36 14.82 9.92 10.37
CA CYS A 36 14.74 9.99 11.82
C CYS A 36 14.51 8.62 12.45
N PHE A 37 15.38 8.21 13.37
CA PHE A 37 15.34 6.92 14.06
C PHE A 37 15.15 7.07 15.57
N MET A 38 14.45 6.11 16.16
CA MET A 38 14.25 6.02 17.60
C MET A 38 15.54 5.57 18.31
N PHE A 39 15.84 6.12 19.48
CA PHE A 39 16.91 5.70 20.37
C PHE A 39 16.57 5.94 21.85
N SER A 40 17.33 5.29 22.75
CA SER A 40 17.21 5.49 24.20
C SER A 40 18.18 6.57 24.67
N TYR A 41 17.64 7.63 25.27
CA TYR A 41 18.37 8.74 25.89
C TYR A 41 18.36 8.62 27.42
N PHE A 42 19.50 8.83 28.07
CA PHE A 42 19.67 8.59 29.51
C PHE A 42 19.32 9.78 30.42
N GLY A 43 18.91 10.91 29.82
CA GLY A 43 18.31 12.05 30.51
C GLY A 43 19.23 13.27 30.61
N MET A 44 20.55 13.11 30.59
CA MET A 44 21.52 14.21 30.69
C MET A 44 22.63 14.12 29.64
N LYS A 45 23.32 15.24 29.38
CA LYS A 45 24.54 15.33 28.53
C LYS A 45 24.41 14.75 27.10
N GLY A 46 23.21 14.76 26.53
CA GLY A 46 23.03 14.54 25.09
C GLY A 46 23.48 15.75 24.28
N ASN A 47 23.14 15.75 22.99
CA ASN A 47 23.30 16.90 22.11
C ASN A 47 21.95 17.28 21.49
N ALA A 48 21.95 18.22 20.55
CA ALA A 48 20.72 18.79 20.01
C ALA A 48 20.06 17.91 18.93
N ASN A 49 20.74 16.86 18.45
CA ASN A 49 20.15 15.80 17.63
C ASN A 49 19.29 14.84 18.50
N ASN A 50 18.30 15.40 19.19
CA ASN A 50 17.46 14.71 20.17
C ASN A 50 16.06 15.33 20.19
N PHE A 51 15.12 14.65 19.55
CA PHE A 51 13.75 15.09 19.36
C PHE A 51 12.78 14.23 20.17
N LEU A 52 11.68 14.83 20.62
CA LEU A 52 10.68 14.13 21.43
C LEU A 52 9.83 13.16 20.59
N THR A 53 9.50 13.55 19.36
CA THR A 53 8.71 12.73 18.42
C THR A 53 9.42 12.62 17.07
N LYS A 54 9.02 11.63 16.26
CA LYS A 54 9.56 11.44 14.92
C LYS A 54 9.25 12.64 14.03
N GLU A 55 8.04 13.16 14.11
CA GLU A 55 7.53 14.27 13.31
C GLU A 55 8.29 15.57 13.61
N ALA A 56 8.66 15.80 14.87
CA ALA A 56 9.48 16.96 15.25
C ALA A 56 10.88 16.90 14.63
N CYS A 57 11.48 15.70 14.57
CA CYS A 57 12.75 15.47 13.88
C CYS A 57 12.63 15.69 12.37
N GLU A 58 11.57 15.12 11.76
CA GLU A 58 11.27 15.23 10.32
C GLU A 58 10.95 16.66 9.88
N LEU A 59 10.38 17.49 10.78
CA LEU A 59 10.11 18.90 10.50
C LEU A 59 11.37 19.77 10.54
N GLU A 60 12.33 19.43 11.42
CA GLU A 60 13.55 20.22 11.62
C GLU A 60 14.72 19.81 10.72
N CYS A 61 14.75 18.54 10.30
CA CYS A 61 15.86 17.98 9.52
C CYS A 61 15.42 17.57 8.11
N PRO A 62 16.33 17.60 7.12
CA PRO A 62 16.02 17.24 5.75
C PRO A 62 15.81 15.73 5.64
N VAL A 63 14.58 15.28 5.86
CA VAL A 63 14.23 13.86 5.76
C VAL A 63 13.83 13.49 4.35
N TRP A 64 14.30 12.32 3.93
CA TRP A 64 13.73 11.61 2.81
C TRP A 64 12.43 10.95 3.28
N ILE A 65 11.32 11.31 2.63
CA ILE A 65 9.99 10.76 2.96
C ILE A 65 9.90 9.36 2.36
N ASN A 66 9.66 8.37 3.22
CA ASN A 66 9.43 7.00 2.77
C ASN A 66 8.19 6.94 1.86
N PRO A 67 8.33 6.57 0.58
CA PRO A 67 7.22 6.50 -0.36
C PRO A 67 6.42 5.19 -0.24
N CYS A 68 6.88 4.21 0.54
CA CYS A 68 6.16 2.96 0.75
C CYS A 68 4.95 3.16 1.64
N MET A 69 3.78 2.74 1.16
CA MET A 69 2.53 2.83 1.93
C MET A 69 2.54 1.94 3.18
N ILE A 70 3.24 0.81 3.11
CA ILE A 70 3.39 -0.14 4.22
C ILE A 70 4.85 -0.54 4.32
N GLY A 71 5.40 -0.46 5.53
CA GLY A 71 6.77 -0.87 5.84
C GLY A 71 7.85 0.10 5.35
N GLU A 72 9.09 -0.36 5.41
CA GLU A 72 10.29 0.40 5.02
C GLU A 72 10.81 -0.11 3.66
N PRO A 73 11.38 0.76 2.82
CA PRO A 73 11.92 0.34 1.53
C PRO A 73 13.04 -0.68 1.71
N LEU A 74 13.25 -1.52 0.70
CA LEU A 74 14.44 -2.35 0.64
C LEU A 74 15.67 -1.46 0.66
N LEU A 75 16.61 -1.72 1.58
CA LEU A 75 17.86 -0.98 1.65
C LEU A 75 18.96 -1.70 0.86
N GLY A 76 19.68 -0.95 0.03
CA GLY A 76 20.88 -1.43 -0.65
C GLY A 76 22.08 -1.59 0.30
N ALA A 77 23.22 -2.02 -0.24
CA ALA A 77 24.46 -2.23 0.52
C ALA A 77 24.98 -0.96 1.23
N ASP A 78 24.65 0.22 0.70
CA ASP A 78 24.99 1.52 1.26
C ASP A 78 24.01 2.00 2.34
N ARG A 79 23.00 1.19 2.67
CA ARG A 79 21.89 1.51 3.59
C ARG A 79 20.99 2.64 3.08
N ARG A 80 20.92 2.86 1.77
CA ARG A 80 19.96 3.76 1.14
C ARG A 80 18.82 2.97 0.49
N PRO A 81 17.63 3.58 0.33
CA PRO A 81 16.52 2.96 -0.38
C PRO A 81 16.94 2.49 -1.77
N GLN A 82 16.71 1.21 -2.06
CA GLN A 82 17.04 0.61 -3.35
C GLN A 82 16.10 1.19 -4.40
N GLN A 83 16.66 2.00 -5.28
CA GLN A 83 15.95 2.55 -6.43
C GLN A 83 15.61 1.46 -7.44
N CYS A 84 14.48 1.65 -8.09
CA CYS A 84 14.01 0.75 -9.13
C CYS A 84 13.55 1.57 -10.35
N HIS A 85 13.26 0.87 -11.44
CA HIS A 85 12.68 1.40 -12.65
C HIS A 85 11.66 0.38 -13.18
N GLN A 86 10.82 0.81 -14.11
CA GLN A 86 9.65 0.06 -14.62
C GLN A 86 9.92 -1.40 -15.03
N LYS A 87 11.17 -1.76 -15.34
CA LYS A 87 11.63 -3.12 -15.67
C LYS A 87 12.65 -3.74 -14.68
N SER A 88 13.14 -2.99 -13.70
CA SER A 88 14.06 -3.56 -12.72
C SER A 88 13.28 -4.45 -11.76
N LEU A 89 13.69 -5.71 -11.66
CA LEU A 89 13.10 -6.63 -10.70
C LEU A 89 13.57 -6.27 -9.29
N CYS A 90 12.66 -5.73 -8.49
CA CYS A 90 12.79 -5.85 -7.04
C CYS A 90 12.76 -7.34 -6.67
N PRO A 91 13.44 -7.76 -5.60
CA PRO A 91 13.41 -9.15 -5.13
C PRO A 91 11.99 -9.64 -4.83
N GLU A 92 11.81 -10.96 -4.72
CA GLU A 92 10.58 -11.55 -4.19
C GLU A 92 10.19 -10.88 -2.86
N GLU A 93 8.89 -10.67 -2.64
CA GLU A 93 8.31 -9.86 -1.54
C GLU A 93 8.48 -8.33 -1.65
N TYR A 94 8.97 -7.81 -2.78
CA TYR A 94 9.02 -6.36 -3.04
C TYR A 94 8.47 -6.01 -4.42
N PHE A 95 7.79 -4.87 -4.52
CA PHE A 95 7.36 -4.29 -5.79
C PHE A 95 8.05 -2.95 -6.03
N CYS A 96 8.21 -2.57 -7.30
CA CYS A 96 8.77 -1.27 -7.65
C CYS A 96 7.69 -0.19 -7.51
N HIS A 97 7.79 0.65 -6.48
CA HIS A 97 6.96 1.83 -6.32
C HIS A 97 7.48 2.95 -7.23
N ILE A 98 6.62 3.52 -8.08
CA ILE A 98 6.97 4.65 -8.96
C ILE A 98 6.51 5.96 -8.31
N GLY A 99 7.47 6.77 -7.86
CA GLY A 99 7.20 8.05 -7.20
C GLY A 99 7.23 9.25 -8.15
N TYR A 100 7.17 10.46 -7.58
CA TYR A 100 7.22 11.73 -8.32
C TYR A 100 8.55 11.95 -9.05
N ASN A 101 9.64 11.47 -8.47
CA ASN A 101 10.99 11.53 -9.04
C ASN A 101 11.79 10.28 -8.64
N ASP A 102 13.01 10.15 -9.17
CA ASP A 102 13.90 9.00 -8.93
C ASP A 102 14.21 8.74 -7.45
N SER A 103 14.23 9.78 -6.61
CA SER A 103 14.45 9.60 -5.16
C SER A 103 13.27 8.92 -4.48
N THR A 104 12.06 9.01 -5.04
CA THR A 104 10.83 8.40 -4.52
C THR A 104 10.43 7.12 -5.25
N THR A 105 11.25 6.66 -6.21
CA THR A 105 11.03 5.45 -7.00
C THR A 105 11.90 4.31 -6.48
N VAL A 106 11.35 3.44 -5.64
CA VAL A 106 12.10 2.47 -4.83
C VAL A 106 11.37 1.14 -4.66
N CYS A 107 12.08 0.09 -4.25
CA CYS A 107 11.50 -1.20 -3.93
C CYS A 107 10.79 -1.17 -2.56
N CYS A 108 9.47 -1.32 -2.57
CA CYS A 108 8.63 -1.33 -1.36
C CYS A 108 8.18 -2.74 -0.99
N PRO A 109 8.02 -3.06 0.31
CA PRO A 109 7.55 -4.37 0.74
C PRO A 109 6.17 -4.67 0.18
N SER A 110 5.98 -5.90 -0.26
CA SER A 110 4.70 -6.44 -0.66
C SER A 110 3.94 -7.05 0.51
N ILE A 111 4.32 -6.76 1.77
CA ILE A 111 3.75 -7.38 2.97
C ILE A 111 2.24 -7.05 3.05
N GLY A 112 1.43 -8.12 3.02
CA GLY A 112 0.02 -8.13 2.62
C GLY A 112 -0.29 -9.25 1.60
N LEU A 113 0.74 -9.93 1.08
CA LEU A 113 0.62 -11.06 0.15
C LEU A 113 0.38 -12.40 0.85
N GLY A 114 -0.86 -12.55 1.28
CA GLY A 114 -1.57 -13.82 1.41
C GLY A 114 -3.02 -13.55 1.04
N GLY A 115 -3.50 -14.16 -0.05
CA GLY A 115 -4.82 -13.88 -0.64
C GLY A 115 -4.92 -14.51 -2.03
N ASN A 116 -6.13 -14.56 -2.58
CA ASN A 116 -6.35 -14.93 -3.97
C ASN A 116 -6.56 -13.66 -4.81
N GLU A 117 -6.83 -13.81 -6.11
CA GLU A 117 -7.05 -12.70 -7.04
C GLU A 117 -8.21 -11.75 -6.64
N ASN A 118 -9.04 -12.12 -5.66
CA ASN A 118 -10.07 -11.25 -5.07
C ASN A 118 -9.50 -10.32 -3.98
N ASN A 119 -8.50 -9.51 -4.34
CA ASN A 119 -7.86 -8.54 -3.44
C ASN A 119 -7.66 -7.19 -4.16
N PHE A 120 -8.70 -6.37 -4.17
CA PHE A 120 -8.74 -5.12 -4.92
C PHE A 120 -8.48 -3.90 -4.04
N LEU A 121 -7.50 -3.07 -4.44
CA LEU A 121 -7.13 -1.84 -3.72
C LEU A 121 -8.21 -0.74 -3.82
N LEU A 122 -8.98 -0.73 -4.90
CA LEU A 122 -9.99 0.29 -5.21
C LEU A 122 -11.34 -0.37 -5.53
N ARG A 123 -12.43 0.26 -5.07
CA ARG A 123 -13.81 -0.15 -5.35
C ARG A 123 -14.04 -0.33 -6.85
N ASP A 124 -13.71 0.69 -7.64
CA ASP A 124 -13.95 0.67 -9.08
C ASP A 124 -13.17 -0.45 -9.79
N HIS A 125 -11.99 -0.82 -9.28
CA HIS A 125 -11.21 -1.93 -9.85
C HIS A 125 -11.81 -3.29 -9.49
N CYS A 126 -12.33 -3.44 -8.26
CA CYS A 126 -13.11 -4.62 -7.86
C CYS A 126 -14.34 -4.82 -8.75
N GLU A 127 -15.14 -3.76 -8.91
CA GLU A 127 -16.41 -3.79 -9.64
C GLU A 127 -16.25 -3.98 -11.16
N ASN A 128 -15.10 -3.58 -11.71
CA ASN A 128 -14.75 -3.83 -13.11
C ASN A 128 -14.13 -5.21 -13.34
N THR A 129 -13.37 -5.73 -12.38
CA THR A 129 -12.67 -7.02 -12.53
C THR A 129 -13.60 -8.19 -12.21
N CYS A 130 -14.37 -8.09 -11.13
CA CYS A 130 -15.47 -8.99 -10.83
C CYS A 130 -16.76 -8.35 -11.34
N PRO A 131 -17.48 -8.95 -12.30
CA PRO A 131 -18.71 -8.34 -12.81
C PRO A 131 -19.71 -8.17 -11.67
N VAL A 132 -19.98 -6.92 -11.28
CA VAL A 132 -21.15 -6.61 -10.46
C VAL A 132 -22.34 -7.08 -11.26
N TRP A 133 -23.02 -8.12 -10.77
CA TRP A 133 -24.19 -8.63 -11.46
C TRP A 133 -25.24 -7.52 -11.49
N THR A 134 -25.45 -6.99 -12.70
CA THR A 134 -26.54 -6.08 -13.01
C THR A 134 -27.52 -6.91 -13.80
N ASN A 135 -28.78 -6.94 -13.36
CA ASN A 135 -29.83 -7.63 -14.10
C ASN A 135 -29.84 -7.12 -15.55
N PRO A 136 -29.54 -7.96 -16.55
CA PRO A 136 -29.49 -7.51 -17.94
C PRO A 136 -30.88 -7.12 -18.48
N CYS A 137 -31.94 -7.40 -17.72
CA CYS A 137 -33.31 -7.08 -18.07
C CYS A 137 -33.93 -6.07 -17.09
N ASN A 138 -34.60 -5.06 -17.63
CA ASN A 138 -35.35 -4.10 -16.83
C ASN A 138 -36.64 -4.70 -16.22
N ASN A 139 -37.15 -5.82 -16.76
CA ASN A 139 -38.49 -6.35 -16.45
C ASN A 139 -38.53 -7.82 -15.99
N GLY A 140 -37.40 -8.53 -15.89
CA GLY A 140 -37.37 -9.96 -15.57
C GLY A 140 -36.48 -10.25 -14.35
N GLU A 141 -36.94 -11.05 -13.40
CA GLU A 141 -36.13 -11.46 -12.24
C GLU A 141 -35.34 -12.74 -12.56
N PRO A 142 -34.07 -12.85 -12.14
CA PRO A 142 -33.32 -14.10 -12.28
C PRO A 142 -33.77 -15.14 -11.27
N ILE A 143 -33.63 -16.42 -11.64
CA ILE A 143 -33.61 -17.48 -10.63
C ILE A 143 -32.29 -17.37 -9.87
N LEU A 144 -32.35 -17.18 -8.55
CA LEU A 144 -31.18 -17.18 -7.68
C LEU A 144 -30.96 -18.56 -7.08
N LEU A 145 -29.70 -18.95 -7.00
CA LEU A 145 -29.23 -20.06 -6.18
C LEU A 145 -29.23 -19.65 -4.70
N SER A 146 -29.01 -20.60 -3.79
CA SER A 146 -28.99 -20.38 -2.34
C SER A 146 -27.92 -19.40 -1.85
N ASN A 147 -26.90 -19.12 -2.68
CA ASN A 147 -25.83 -18.16 -2.42
C ASN A 147 -26.11 -16.77 -3.03
N ASN A 148 -27.36 -16.49 -3.42
CA ASN A 148 -27.79 -15.26 -4.09
C ASN A 148 -27.12 -14.99 -5.46
N HIS A 149 -26.48 -16.00 -6.07
CA HIS A 149 -26.00 -15.87 -7.45
C HIS A 149 -27.06 -16.31 -8.46
N PRO A 150 -27.16 -15.66 -9.63
CA PRO A 150 -28.07 -16.08 -10.70
C PRO A 150 -27.73 -17.49 -11.20
N LYS A 151 -28.76 -18.31 -11.41
CA LYS A 151 -28.64 -19.62 -12.03
C LYS A 151 -28.23 -19.45 -13.50
N LEU A 152 -27.10 -20.06 -13.86
CA LEU A 152 -26.65 -20.16 -15.25
C LEU A 152 -27.47 -21.17 -16.02
N CYS A 153 -27.54 -20.98 -17.33
CA CYS A 153 -28.25 -21.90 -18.21
C CYS A 153 -27.43 -22.24 -19.46
N ASN A 154 -27.70 -23.41 -20.02
CA ASN A 154 -27.15 -23.91 -21.27
C ASN A 154 -28.31 -24.10 -22.26
N PRO A 155 -28.38 -23.34 -23.37
CA PRO A 155 -29.46 -23.46 -24.35
C PRO A 155 -29.45 -24.79 -25.12
N SER A 156 -28.40 -25.60 -24.99
CA SER A 156 -28.34 -26.94 -25.57
C SER A 156 -28.92 -28.04 -24.66
N GLU A 157 -29.27 -27.70 -23.41
CA GLU A 157 -29.82 -28.64 -22.42
C GLU A 157 -31.28 -28.30 -22.10
N ALA A 158 -32.19 -29.24 -22.38
CA ALA A 158 -33.63 -29.02 -22.22
C ALA A 158 -34.06 -28.72 -20.77
N ASP A 159 -33.35 -29.26 -19.77
CA ASP A 159 -33.68 -29.09 -18.35
C ASP A 159 -33.00 -27.87 -17.70
N SER A 160 -32.29 -27.06 -18.50
CA SER A 160 -31.55 -25.92 -17.95
C SER A 160 -32.48 -24.83 -17.38
N CYS A 161 -33.68 -24.70 -17.94
CA CYS A 161 -34.70 -23.73 -17.58
C CYS A 161 -36.04 -24.40 -17.23
N PRO A 162 -36.74 -24.00 -16.15
CA PRO A 162 -38.15 -24.34 -15.95
C PRO A 162 -39.01 -23.87 -17.13
N SER A 163 -40.19 -24.48 -17.31
CA SER A 163 -41.12 -24.14 -18.40
C SER A 163 -41.62 -22.68 -18.41
N THR A 164 -41.45 -21.95 -17.31
CA THR A 164 -41.83 -20.53 -17.15
C THR A 164 -40.65 -19.57 -17.31
N HIS A 165 -39.48 -20.06 -17.71
CA HIS A 165 -38.25 -19.29 -17.78
C HIS A 165 -37.49 -19.59 -19.07
N TRP A 166 -36.55 -18.72 -19.40
CA TRP A 166 -35.74 -18.85 -20.61
C TRP A 166 -34.30 -18.39 -20.38
N CYS A 167 -33.43 -18.83 -21.29
CA CYS A 167 -32.02 -18.49 -21.29
C CYS A 167 -31.77 -17.11 -21.89
N HIS A 168 -31.42 -16.13 -21.06
CA HIS A 168 -31.11 -14.78 -21.53
C HIS A 168 -29.60 -14.55 -21.66
N PRO A 169 -29.13 -13.89 -22.74
CA PRO A 169 -27.75 -13.43 -22.84
C PRO A 169 -27.44 -12.28 -21.90
N GLY A 170 -26.48 -12.46 -21.00
CA GLY A 170 -25.83 -11.38 -20.27
C GLY A 170 -24.46 -11.04 -20.85
N LYS A 171 -23.79 -10.04 -20.26
CA LYS A 171 -22.52 -9.48 -20.76
C LYS A 171 -21.41 -10.53 -20.97
N LEU A 172 -21.44 -11.63 -20.21
CA LEU A 172 -20.43 -12.70 -20.26
C LEU A 172 -21.00 -14.12 -20.21
N LEU A 173 -22.25 -14.32 -19.77
CA LEU A 173 -22.85 -15.64 -19.52
C LEU A 173 -24.35 -15.64 -19.85
N LEU A 174 -24.94 -16.83 -19.96
CA LEU A 174 -26.38 -17.05 -20.14
C LEU A 174 -27.06 -17.37 -18.80
N TYR A 175 -28.22 -16.77 -18.54
CA TYR A 175 -28.90 -16.86 -17.25
C TYR A 175 -30.37 -17.29 -17.39
N VAL A 176 -30.89 -17.97 -16.36
CA VAL A 176 -32.31 -18.34 -16.29
C VAL A 176 -33.13 -17.14 -15.79
N LEU A 177 -33.94 -16.54 -16.67
CA LEU A 177 -34.81 -15.41 -16.35
C LEU A 177 -36.28 -15.77 -16.54
N LYS A 178 -37.14 -15.14 -15.73
CA LYS A 178 -38.60 -15.29 -15.86
C LYS A 178 -39.09 -14.71 -17.19
N SER A 179 -40.03 -15.40 -17.83
CA SER A 179 -40.76 -14.93 -19.02
C SER A 179 -41.60 -13.69 -18.73
#